data_AF-A0A7V4B0L0-F1
#
_entry.id   AF-A0A7V4B0L0-F1
#
_cell.length_a   1.000
_cell.length_b   1.000
_cell.length_c   1.000
_cell.angle_alpha   90.00
_cell.angle_beta   90.00
_cell.angle_gamma   90.00
#
_symmetry.space_group_name_H-M   'P 1'
#
loop_
_entity.id
_entity.type
_entity.pdbx_description
1 polymer ?
#
loop_
_entity_poly.entity_id
_entity_poly.type
_entity_poly.pdbx_seq_one_letter_code
_entity_poly.pdbx_strand_id
1 'polypeptide(L)'
;MKTLAIYKKEVLSLFVSPIAYVSMALFLFLLSYLVTYDMNTSDLRDVFSAMSILMIFFIPMATMRTMSEEMSRGTHELLLTSPASLASIVAGKFLAVMTLVIALFLCTGQYAAVAAMYGKPDWMLIATGYLGMLLL
;
A
#
# COMPACT_ATOMS: atom_id res chain seq x y z
N MET A 1 -23.77 -3.79 -8.00
CA MET A 1 -22.94 -4.02 -9.21
C MET A 1 -22.11 -2.80 -9.64
N LYS A 2 -22.53 -1.55 -9.39
CA LYS A 2 -21.76 -0.35 -9.79
C LYS A 2 -20.39 -0.20 -9.07
N THR A 3 -20.28 -0.60 -7.81
CA THR A 3 -19.04 -0.55 -7.00
C THR A 3 -17.89 -1.38 -7.58
N LEU A 4 -18.18 -2.62 -8.02
CA LEU A 4 -17.18 -3.55 -8.58
C LEU A 4 -16.60 -3.06 -9.91
N ALA A 5 -17.42 -2.40 -10.73
CA ALA A 5 -16.96 -1.82 -11.99
C ALA A 5 -16.01 -0.63 -11.75
N ILE A 6 -16.35 0.23 -10.78
CA ILE A 6 -15.51 1.36 -10.37
C ILE A 6 -14.19 0.82 -9.79
N TYR A 7 -14.25 -0.13 -8.87
CA TYR A 7 -13.07 -0.77 -8.28
C TYR A 7 -12.10 -1.32 -9.35
N LYS A 8 -12.60 -2.11 -10.30
CA LYS A 8 -11.76 -2.71 -11.34
C LYS A 8 -11.09 -1.66 -12.21
N LYS A 9 -11.81 -0.60 -12.56
CA LYS A 9 -11.28 0.52 -13.34
C LYS A 9 -10.17 1.25 -12.56
N GLU A 10 -10.38 1.53 -11.28
CA GLU A 10 -9.41 2.24 -10.45
C GLU A 10 -8.15 1.41 -10.19
N VAL A 11 -8.29 0.11 -9.91
CA VAL A 11 -7.15 -0.81 -9.78
C VAL A 11 -6.34 -0.85 -11.08
N LEU A 12 -7.00 -0.98 -12.23
CA LEU A 12 -6.31 -0.92 -13.52
C LEU A 12 -5.64 0.43 -13.75
N SER A 13 -6.27 1.54 -13.38
CA SER A 13 -5.66 2.88 -13.50
C SER A 13 -4.40 3.00 -12.64
N LEU A 14 -4.44 2.48 -11.42
CA LEU A 14 -3.31 2.44 -10.50
C LEU A 14 -2.16 1.58 -11.03
N PHE A 15 -2.43 0.36 -11.49
CA PHE A 15 -1.42 -0.58 -11.99
C PHE A 15 -0.98 -0.34 -13.45
N VAL A 16 -1.71 0.43 -14.24
CA VAL A 16 -1.24 0.84 -15.58
C VAL A 16 -0.32 2.05 -15.48
N SER A 17 -0.43 2.83 -14.41
CA SER A 17 0.39 4.02 -14.28
C SER A 17 1.80 3.72 -13.74
N PRO A 18 2.87 4.15 -14.43
CA PRO A 18 4.27 3.89 -14.03
C PRO A 18 4.60 4.35 -12.61
N ILE A 19 3.96 5.42 -12.15
CA ILE A 19 4.24 6.05 -10.85
C ILE A 19 3.96 5.09 -9.68
N ALA A 20 2.98 4.17 -9.80
CA ALA A 20 2.65 3.25 -8.69
C ALA A 20 3.76 2.22 -8.47
N TYR A 21 4.39 1.77 -9.55
CA TYR A 21 5.56 0.90 -9.48
C TYR A 21 6.77 1.64 -8.95
N VAL A 22 6.99 2.89 -9.37
CA VAL A 22 8.09 3.72 -8.88
C VAL A 22 7.95 3.97 -7.37
N SER A 23 6.75 4.31 -6.89
CA SER A 23 6.54 4.52 -5.46
C SER A 23 6.71 3.24 -4.63
N MET A 24 6.25 2.10 -5.15
CA MET A 24 6.45 0.80 -4.50
C MET A 24 7.93 0.39 -4.46
N ALA A 25 8.66 0.59 -5.56
CA ALA A 25 10.10 0.33 -5.63
C ALA A 25 10.88 1.25 -4.68
N LEU A 26 10.53 2.54 -4.63
CA LEU A 26 11.12 3.49 -3.70
C LEU A 26 10.86 3.09 -2.25
N PHE A 27 9.64 2.64 -1.92
CA PHE A 27 9.30 2.17 -0.59
C PHE A 27 10.17 0.98 -0.18
N LEU A 28 10.29 -0.05 -1.03
CA LEU A 28 11.12 -1.22 -0.77
C LEU A 28 12.61 -0.87 -0.65
N PHE A 29 13.08 0.06 -1.47
CA PHE A 29 14.45 0.54 -1.42
C PHE A 29 14.75 1.26 -0.10
N LEU A 30 13.87 2.19 0.30
CA LEU A 30 13.99 2.89 1.58
C LEU A 30 13.93 1.90 2.74
N LEU A 31 12.98 0.97 2.74
CA LEU A 31 12.88 -0.04 3.79
C LEU A 31 14.16 -0.86 3.91
N SER A 32 14.69 -1.34 2.77
CA SER A 32 15.98 -2.07 2.74
C SER A 32 17.13 -1.24 3.31
N TYR A 33 17.20 0.04 2.93
CA TYR A 33 18.24 0.95 3.38
C TYR A 33 18.17 1.19 4.90
N LEU A 34 16.97 1.43 5.43
CA LEU A 34 16.75 1.66 6.86
C LEU A 34 17.12 0.42 7.68
N VAL A 35 16.72 -0.77 7.23
CA VAL A 35 17.05 -2.05 7.90
C VAL A 35 18.55 -2.35 7.86
N THR A 36 19.22 -2.01 6.76
CA THR A 36 20.67 -2.23 6.61
C THR A 36 21.50 -1.23 7.42
N TYR A 37 20.97 -0.03 7.66
CA TYR A 37 21.68 0.99 8.44
C TYR A 37 21.69 0.64 9.94
N ASP A 38 20.63 0.02 10.46
CA ASP A 38 20.44 -0.28 11.88
C ASP A 38 20.95 -1.69 12.29
N MET A 39 22.02 -2.18 11.65
CA MET A 39 22.59 -3.55 11.79
C MET A 39 23.06 -3.97 13.20
N ASN A 40 22.73 -3.25 14.27
CA ASN A 40 23.10 -3.62 15.64
C ASN A 40 22.23 -4.76 16.22
N THR A 41 21.05 -5.01 15.67
CA THR A 41 20.18 -6.10 16.13
C THR A 41 19.40 -6.69 14.95
N SER A 42 19.52 -8.01 14.73
CA SER A 42 18.73 -8.73 13.72
C SER A 42 17.28 -8.97 14.16
N ASP A 43 16.66 -8.01 14.86
CA ASP A 43 15.31 -8.14 15.37
C ASP A 43 14.30 -7.76 14.28
N LEU A 44 13.29 -8.61 14.11
CA LEU A 44 12.15 -8.36 13.21
C LEU A 44 11.37 -7.10 13.63
N ARG A 45 11.43 -6.73 14.93
CA ARG A 45 10.77 -5.53 15.45
C ARG A 45 11.26 -4.23 14.81
N ASP A 46 12.55 -4.13 14.53
CA ASP A 46 13.13 -2.92 13.93
C ASP A 46 12.68 -2.77 12.47
N VAL A 47 12.57 -3.90 11.75
CA VAL A 47 11.97 -3.95 10.41
C VAL A 47 10.52 -3.47 10.43
N PHE A 48 9.73 -3.96 11.38
CA PHE A 48 8.32 -3.54 11.50
C PHE A 48 8.18 -2.07 11.89
N SER A 49 9.07 -1.54 12.74
CA SER A 49 9.10 -0.13 13.13
C SER A 49 9.42 0.77 11.94
N ALA A 50 10.48 0.48 11.19
CA ALA A 50 10.87 1.23 9.99
C ALA A 50 9.76 1.22 8.92
N MET A 51 9.15 0.06 8.71
CA MET A 51 8.04 -0.09 7.77
C MET A 51 6.79 0.70 8.20
N SER A 52 6.51 0.79 9.50
CA SER A 52 5.39 1.59 10.03
C SER A 52 5.58 3.08 9.74
N ILE A 53 6.80 3.61 9.96
CA ILE A 53 7.14 5.00 9.66
C ILE A 53 6.95 5.28 8.17
N LEU A 54 7.43 4.40 7.29
CA LEU A 54 7.28 4.56 5.84
C LEU A 54 5.81 4.48 5.41
N MET A 55 4.98 3.63 6.03
CA MET A 55 3.55 3.52 5.71
C MET A 55 2.79 4.81 5.98
N ILE A 56 3.12 5.53 7.04
CA ILE A 56 2.48 6.82 7.37
C ILE A 56 2.66 7.84 6.23
N PHE A 57 3.77 7.78 5.49
CA PHE A 57 3.98 8.62 4.31
C PHE A 57 3.36 8.02 3.04
N PHE A 58 3.38 6.69 2.92
CA PHE A 58 2.91 6.00 1.72
C PHE A 58 1.39 6.06 1.55
N ILE A 59 0.62 5.88 2.64
CA ILE A 59 -0.85 5.93 2.63
C ILE A 59 -1.38 7.27 2.08
N PRO A 60 -0.99 8.45 2.61
CA PRO A 60 -1.46 9.72 2.10
C PRO A 60 -0.94 9.98 0.70
N MET A 61 0.29 9.56 0.35
CA MET A 61 0.79 9.66 -1.03
C MET A 61 -0.08 8.88 -2.02
N ALA A 62 -0.40 7.62 -1.72
CA ALA A 62 -1.25 6.78 -2.56
C ALA A 62 -2.68 7.33 -2.66
N THR A 63 -3.24 7.79 -1.53
CA THR A 63 -4.60 8.32 -1.45
C THR A 63 -4.74 9.67 -2.15
N MET A 64 -3.86 10.63 -1.85
CA MET A 64 -3.87 11.96 -2.48
C MET A 64 -3.70 11.87 -3.98
N ARG A 65 -2.89 10.92 -4.47
CA ARG A 65 -2.74 10.69 -5.89
C ARG A 65 -4.06 10.32 -6.56
N THR A 66 -4.77 9.32 -6.03
CA THR A 66 -6.07 8.93 -6.60
C THR A 66 -7.07 10.09 -6.61
N MET A 67 -6.98 11.02 -5.67
CA MET A 67 -7.80 12.24 -5.64
C MET A 67 -7.29 13.31 -6.63
N SER A 68 -5.98 13.51 -6.71
CA SER A 68 -5.33 14.51 -7.55
C SER A 68 -5.46 14.19 -9.05
N GLU A 69 -5.39 12.91 -9.44
CA GLU A 69 -5.58 12.48 -10.83
C GLU A 69 -7.02 12.75 -11.32
N GLU A 70 -8.02 12.61 -10.46
CA GLU A 70 -9.41 12.96 -10.79
C GLU A 70 -9.64 14.47 -10.86
N MET A 71 -9.01 15.23 -9.97
CA MET A 71 -9.07 16.69 -9.93
C MET A 71 -8.39 17.30 -11.18
N SER A 72 -7.24 16.76 -11.58
CA SER A 72 -6.48 17.18 -12.75
C SER A 72 -7.17 16.87 -14.08
N ARG A 73 -7.92 15.76 -14.15
CA ARG A 73 -8.63 15.34 -15.37
C ARG A 73 -10.04 15.91 -15.50
N GLY A 74 -10.49 16.74 -14.56
CA GLY A 74 -11.87 17.28 -14.52
C GLY A 74 -12.96 16.20 -14.42
N THR A 75 -12.58 14.94 -14.16
CA THR A 75 -13.52 13.81 -14.12
C THR A 75 -14.36 13.82 -12.84
N HIS A 76 -13.95 14.63 -11.86
CA HIS A 76 -14.67 14.87 -10.63
C HIS A 76 -16.09 15.42 -10.88
N GLU A 77 -16.26 16.27 -11.89
CA GLU A 77 -17.55 16.86 -12.26
C GLU A 77 -18.48 15.83 -12.93
N LEU A 78 -17.91 14.94 -13.76
CA LEU A 78 -18.62 13.81 -14.39
C LEU A 78 -19.01 12.72 -13.39
N LEU A 79 -18.23 12.52 -12.33
CA LEU A 79 -18.55 11.56 -11.26
C LEU A 79 -19.66 12.08 -10.35
N LEU A 80 -19.65 13.37 -10.01
CA LEU A 80 -20.67 14.03 -9.19
C LEU A 80 -22.01 14.18 -9.90
N THR A 81 -22.01 14.25 -11.22
CA THR A 81 -23.24 14.28 -12.04
C THR A 81 -23.74 12.88 -12.40
N SER A 82 -22.96 11.83 -12.13
CA SER A 82 -23.37 10.44 -12.37
C SER A 82 -24.37 9.96 -11.30
N PRO A 83 -25.33 9.08 -11.63
CA PRO A 83 -26.32 8.53 -10.70
C PRO A 83 -25.71 7.44 -9.78
N ALA A 84 -24.44 7.56 -9.43
CA ALA A 84 -23.74 6.68 -8.50
C ALA A 84 -23.69 7.36 -7.12
N SER A 85 -24.02 6.61 -6.08
CA SER A 85 -23.92 7.12 -4.70
C SER A 85 -22.47 7.48 -4.39
N LEU A 86 -22.23 8.66 -3.82
CA LEU A 86 -20.91 9.09 -3.34
C LEU A 86 -20.22 8.01 -2.48
N ALA A 87 -20.97 7.30 -1.64
CA ALA A 87 -20.47 6.21 -0.82
C ALA A 87 -19.88 5.06 -1.67
N SER A 88 -20.46 4.76 -2.82
CA SER A 88 -19.97 3.72 -3.73
C SER A 88 -18.67 4.10 -4.44
N ILE A 89 -18.46 5.40 -4.68
CA ILE A 89 -17.24 5.95 -5.29
C ILE A 89 -16.11 5.90 -4.26
N VAL A 90 -16.36 6.40 -3.05
CA VAL A 90 -15.39 6.38 -1.94
C VAL A 90 -14.99 4.95 -1.60
N ALA A 91 -15.95 4.03 -1.47
CA ALA A 91 -15.66 2.62 -1.19
C ALA A 91 -14.85 1.95 -2.31
N GLY A 92 -15.14 2.25 -3.58
CA GLY A 92 -14.38 1.71 -4.71
C GLY A 92 -12.92 2.17 -4.72
N LYS A 93 -12.68 3.46 -4.45
CA LYS A 93 -11.34 4.04 -4.39
C LYS A 93 -10.54 3.55 -3.18
N PHE A 94 -11.19 3.47 -2.02
CA PHE A 94 -10.58 2.89 -0.83
C PHE A 94 -10.11 1.45 -1.09
N LEU A 95 -10.98 0.60 -1.65
CA LEU A 95 -10.63 -0.78 -1.99
C LEU A 95 -9.48 -0.85 -3.02
N ALA A 96 -9.43 0.07 -3.98
CA ALA A 96 -8.35 0.13 -4.96
C ALA A 96 -6.99 0.44 -4.32
N VAL A 97 -6.93 1.44 -3.43
CA VAL A 97 -5.71 1.74 -2.65
C VAL A 97 -5.34 0.58 -1.72
N MET A 98 -6.33 -0.06 -1.10
CA MET A 98 -6.12 -1.23 -0.25
C MET A 98 -5.50 -2.40 -1.02
N THR A 99 -5.87 -2.57 -2.30
CA THR A 99 -5.27 -3.59 -3.17
C THR A 99 -3.80 -3.29 -3.47
N LEU A 100 -3.45 -2.01 -3.66
CA LEU A 100 -2.07 -1.57 -3.86
C LEU A 100 -1.24 -1.81 -2.59
N VAL A 101 -1.80 -1.51 -1.42
CA VAL A 101 -1.17 -1.77 -0.12
C VAL A 101 -0.95 -3.28 0.06
N ILE A 102 -1.93 -4.13 -0.23
CA ILE A 102 -1.78 -5.60 -0.19
C ILE A 102 -0.67 -6.08 -1.15
N ALA A 103 -0.59 -5.53 -2.37
CA ALA A 103 0.48 -5.86 -3.31
C ALA A 103 1.86 -5.47 -2.76
N LEU A 104 1.96 -4.31 -2.09
CA LEU A 104 3.17 -3.87 -1.42
C LEU A 104 3.55 -4.81 -0.26
N PHE A 105 2.59 -5.29 0.52
CA PHE A 105 2.83 -6.31 1.56
C PHE A 105 3.31 -7.64 1.00
N LEU A 106 2.79 -8.08 -0.15
CA LEU A 106 3.29 -9.28 -0.83
C LEU A 106 4.76 -9.09 -1.23
N CYS A 107 5.13 -7.90 -1.69
CA CYS A 107 6.53 -7.59 -1.97
C CYS A 107 7.39 -7.52 -0.71
N THR A 108 6.92 -6.96 0.40
CA THR A 108 7.67 -6.98 1.68
C THR A 108 7.71 -8.37 2.32
N GLY A 109 6.85 -9.29 1.92
CA GLY A 109 6.90 -10.70 2.30
C GLY A 109 8.27 -11.36 2.03
N GLN A 110 9.08 -10.80 1.12
CA GLN A 110 10.46 -11.22 0.90
C GLN A 110 11.32 -11.14 2.17
N TYR A 111 11.12 -10.13 3.04
CA TYR A 111 11.87 -10.01 4.30
C TYR A 111 11.50 -11.12 5.29
N ALA A 112 10.22 -11.50 5.35
CA ALA A 112 9.76 -12.62 6.17
C ALA A 112 10.33 -13.96 5.65
N ALA A 113 10.42 -14.13 4.33
CA ALA A 113 11.02 -15.32 3.72
C ALA A 113 12.53 -15.41 4.02
N VAL A 114 13.28 -14.31 3.93
CA VAL A 114 14.70 -14.28 4.31
C VAL A 114 14.86 -14.57 5.81
N ALA A 115 14.03 -13.99 6.68
CA ALA A 115 14.04 -14.30 8.11
C ALA A 115 13.77 -15.78 8.41
N ALA A 116 12.91 -16.44 7.61
CA ALA A 116 12.63 -17.87 7.72
C ALA A 116 13.77 -18.78 7.23
N MET A 117 14.59 -18.32 6.29
CA MET A 117 15.75 -19.09 5.82
C MET A 117 16.96 -18.98 6.74
N TYR A 118 17.20 -17.80 7.33
CA TYR A 118 18.43 -17.52 8.10
C TYR A 118 18.22 -17.46 9.63
N GLY A 119 16.98 -17.52 10.11
CA GLY A 119 16.66 -17.43 11.54
C GLY A 119 15.56 -18.39 11.99
N LYS A 120 15.13 -18.24 13.26
CA LYS A 120 13.89 -18.84 13.79
C LYS A 120 12.84 -17.73 13.86
N PRO A 121 12.14 -17.42 12.75
CA PRO A 121 11.16 -16.35 12.78
C PRO A 121 10.01 -16.73 13.70
N ASP A 122 9.62 -15.78 14.55
CA ASP A 122 8.41 -15.93 15.34
C ASP A 122 7.20 -15.65 14.45
N TRP A 123 6.59 -16.70 13.92
CA TRP A 123 5.47 -16.61 12.97
C TRP A 123 4.30 -15.83 13.54
N MET A 124 4.12 -15.84 14.87
CA MET A 124 3.04 -15.10 15.52
C MET A 124 3.32 -13.60 15.52
N LEU A 125 4.57 -13.19 15.75
CA LEU A 125 5.02 -11.79 15.64
C LEU A 125 4.87 -11.27 14.21
N ILE A 126 5.20 -12.10 13.22
CA ILE A 126 5.05 -11.73 11.81
C ILE A 126 3.56 -11.55 11.46
N ALA A 127 2.71 -12.53 11.78
CA ALA A 127 1.29 -12.44 11.47
C ALA A 127 0.62 -11.23 12.13
N THR A 128 0.95 -10.93 13.40
CA THR A 128 0.42 -9.76 14.10
C THR A 128 1.02 -8.44 13.60
N GLY A 129 2.30 -8.40 13.22
CA GLY A 129 2.94 -7.23 12.62
C GLY A 129 2.29 -6.85 11.29
N TYR A 130 2.11 -7.81 10.39
CA TYR A 130 1.42 -7.59 9.10
C TYR A 130 -0.04 -7.20 9.29
N LEU A 131 -0.76 -7.81 10.25
CA LEU A 131 -2.14 -7.41 10.59
C LEU A 131 -2.21 -5.97 11.13
N GLY A 132 -1.32 -5.62 12.05
CA GLY A 132 -1.25 -4.28 12.64
C GLY A 132 -0.97 -3.22 11.59
N MET A 133 -0.09 -3.51 10.63
CA MET A 133 0.20 -2.61 9.53
C MET A 133 -0.95 -2.50 8.52
N LEU A 134 -1.68 -3.59 8.27
CA LEU A 134 -2.84 -3.54 7.36
C LEU A 134 -3.98 -2.67 7.93
N LEU A 135 -4.06 -2.56 9.26
CA LEU A 135 -5.05 -1.75 9.98
C LEU A 135 -4.63 -0.28 10.19
N LEU A 136 -3.39 0.08 9.82
CA LEU A 136 -2.83 1.43 9.95
C LEU A 136 -3.22 2.30 8.75
#